data_AF-A0A6A6WWH5-F1
#
_entry.id   AF-A0A6A6WWH5-F1
#
_cell.length_a   1.000
_cell.length_b   1.000
_cell.length_c   1.000
_cell.angle_alpha   90.00
_cell.angle_beta   90.00
_cell.angle_gamma   90.00
#
_symmetry.space_group_name_H-M   'P 1'
#
loop_
_entity.id
_entity.type
_entity.pdbx_description
1 polymer ?
#
loop_
_entity_poly.entity_id
_entity_poly.type
_entity_poly.pdbx_seq_one_letter_code
_entity_poly.pdbx_strand_id
1 'polypeptide(L)'
;LGWNIDWAVAFIVNHLDSINSPDAPDVLRRIRILAEHLSNENRSRDIACRVFNKLDQVLFAGHLKNAVFLHFANLGTQVSGATFTHGHGPNARVKRISIVLNSILHQHAKSRDIIASLIHQMIHAYFLVACGPQDEKEEVYGRLAHGVHFGKVMRTIKNLSAANGRPLPLGFEHQLGPHSYYDDYCRPSRPRHRGNTKWYTSHCHAHVEPIHDKDIDEWYSGVCKPLLELPDTVQKATVLIYNERHHELEEVPRSAPTTAPSVDSVEFIFQDRAILVPAAKVDPFLSIRRAFDKTKSRFLIVPEEIDKETFMRLLELLHLGRYSPDISAVCAPGSKGPPVIKPLQIDSLPYLLTDVRMFKLGVEFRFEEVKAIALERLNRQYITREDPVSVLKAIYDWADPDPDLRAWAKGFLTKGPEGDWLDPGMGVGMGGAVGRMQYEPPNLVKLDQDMGFKTRFRDLVECSSALHIDVLKTR
;
A
#
# COMPACT_ATOMS: atom_id res chain seq x y z
N LEU A 1 -0.46 10.10 -17.79
CA LEU A 1 -1.43 8.98 -17.82
C LEU A 1 -2.21 8.86 -16.51
N GLY A 2 -1.77 9.54 -15.44
CA GLY A 2 -2.45 9.48 -14.14
C GLY A 2 -2.11 8.21 -13.35
N TRP A 3 -1.04 7.53 -13.76
CA TRP A 3 -0.58 6.28 -13.16
C TRP A 3 0.34 6.55 -11.98
N ASN A 4 0.38 5.64 -11.02
CA ASN A 4 1.51 5.59 -10.09
C ASN A 4 2.73 4.93 -10.74
N ILE A 5 3.90 5.16 -10.13
CA ILE A 5 5.18 4.70 -10.67
C ILE A 5 5.34 3.18 -10.66
N ASP A 6 4.76 2.48 -9.69
CA ASP A 6 4.81 1.01 -9.60
C ASP A 6 4.01 0.38 -10.76
N TRP A 7 2.82 0.90 -11.03
CA TRP A 7 2.02 0.49 -12.18
C TRP A 7 2.70 0.83 -13.51
N ALA A 8 3.33 1.99 -13.61
CA ALA A 8 4.08 2.36 -14.81
C ALA A 8 5.20 1.34 -15.11
N VAL A 9 5.86 0.79 -14.08
CA VAL A 9 6.83 -0.30 -14.24
C VAL A 9 6.15 -1.62 -14.61
N ALA A 10 5.09 -2.01 -13.89
CA ALA A 10 4.36 -3.24 -14.14
C ALA A 10 3.85 -3.30 -15.59
N PHE A 11 3.28 -2.21 -16.08
CA PHE A 11 2.80 -2.05 -17.44
C PHE A 11 3.90 -2.27 -18.48
N ILE A 12 5.06 -1.61 -18.34
CA ILE A 12 6.15 -1.75 -19.32
C ILE A 12 6.73 -3.15 -19.31
N VAL A 13 6.93 -3.75 -18.13
CA VAL A 13 7.46 -5.12 -18.06
C VAL A 13 6.49 -6.11 -18.70
N ASN A 14 5.18 -5.95 -18.47
CA ASN A 14 4.16 -6.77 -19.11
C ASN A 14 4.09 -6.52 -20.63
N HIS A 15 4.10 -5.25 -21.07
CA HIS A 15 4.11 -4.86 -22.49
C HIS A 15 5.28 -5.47 -23.25
N LEU A 16 6.47 -5.50 -22.63
CA LEU A 16 7.70 -6.03 -23.22
C LEU A 16 7.85 -7.55 -23.10
N ASP A 17 6.91 -8.24 -22.47
CA ASP A 17 6.94 -9.70 -22.42
C ASP A 17 6.77 -10.30 -23.82
N SER A 18 7.38 -11.47 -24.02
CA SER A 18 7.37 -12.23 -25.27
C SER A 18 5.97 -12.54 -25.80
N ILE A 19 4.97 -12.62 -24.90
CA ILE A 19 3.57 -12.86 -25.25
C ILE A 19 2.93 -11.59 -25.82
N ASN A 20 3.18 -10.42 -25.22
CA ASN A 20 2.51 -9.17 -25.58
C ASN A 20 3.21 -8.41 -26.72
N SER A 21 4.54 -8.54 -26.83
CA SER A 21 5.34 -7.90 -27.88
C SER A 21 6.38 -8.85 -28.49
N PRO A 22 5.97 -9.95 -29.16
CA PRO A 22 6.88 -10.95 -29.72
C PRO A 22 7.86 -10.36 -30.75
N ASP A 23 7.45 -9.33 -31.51
CA ASP A 23 8.27 -8.71 -32.54
C ASP A 23 9.27 -7.67 -32.02
N ALA A 24 9.22 -7.33 -30.72
CA ALA A 24 10.04 -6.26 -30.17
C ALA A 24 11.56 -6.49 -30.33
N PRO A 25 12.10 -7.70 -30.12
CA PRO A 25 13.52 -7.98 -30.37
C PRO A 25 13.94 -7.75 -31.82
N ASP A 26 13.07 -8.07 -32.78
CA ASP A 26 13.36 -7.92 -34.21
C ASP A 26 13.29 -6.46 -34.65
N VAL A 27 12.34 -5.70 -34.10
CA VAL A 27 12.30 -4.25 -34.28
C VAL A 27 13.57 -3.60 -33.73
N LEU A 28 14.03 -3.99 -32.53
CA LEU A 28 15.28 -3.48 -31.95
C LEU A 28 16.49 -3.82 -32.81
N ARG A 29 16.55 -5.03 -33.37
CA ARG A 29 17.60 -5.41 -34.33
C ARG A 29 17.58 -4.50 -35.57
N ARG A 30 16.41 -4.24 -36.16
CA ARG A 30 16.28 -3.32 -37.31
C ARG A 30 16.73 -1.89 -36.97
N ILE A 31 16.40 -1.41 -35.77
CA ILE A 31 16.86 -0.10 -35.28
C ILE A 31 18.38 -0.03 -35.19
N ARG A 32 19.04 -1.09 -34.69
CA ARG A 32 20.50 -1.18 -34.61
C ARG A 32 21.15 -1.12 -35.99
N ILE A 33 20.61 -1.86 -36.96
CA ILE A 33 21.09 -1.86 -38.35
C ILE A 33 20.98 -0.46 -38.96
N LEU A 34 19.83 0.20 -38.78
CA LEU A 34 19.63 1.57 -39.27
C LEU A 34 20.61 2.55 -38.63
N ALA A 35 20.84 2.45 -37.32
CA ALA A 35 21.76 3.33 -36.61
C ALA A 35 23.22 3.12 -37.04
N GLU A 36 23.63 1.87 -37.30
CA GLU A 36 24.94 1.56 -37.85
C GLU A 36 25.11 2.12 -39.27
N HIS A 37 24.10 1.99 -40.12
CA HIS A 37 24.11 2.59 -41.46
C HIS A 37 24.26 4.13 -41.40
N LEU A 38 23.47 4.81 -40.56
CA LEU A 38 23.59 6.26 -40.36
C LEU A 38 24.95 6.68 -39.79
N SER A 39 25.52 5.86 -38.89
CA SER A 39 26.87 6.10 -38.35
C SER A 39 27.93 6.03 -39.44
N ASN A 40 27.83 5.06 -40.35
CA ASN A 40 28.76 4.89 -41.48
C ASN A 40 28.65 6.04 -42.50
N GLU A 41 27.49 6.69 -42.60
CA GLU A 41 27.27 7.90 -43.41
C GLU A 41 27.74 9.20 -42.73
N ASN A 42 28.44 9.14 -41.59
CA ASN A 42 28.79 10.30 -40.75
C ASN A 42 27.57 11.10 -40.25
N ARG A 43 26.41 10.44 -40.10
CA ARG A 43 25.15 11.03 -39.65
C ARG A 43 24.77 10.56 -38.24
N SER A 44 25.76 10.34 -37.38
CA SER A 44 25.56 9.84 -36.01
C SER A 44 24.63 10.71 -35.17
N ARG A 45 24.61 12.03 -35.41
CA ARG A 45 23.70 12.98 -34.73
C ARG A 45 22.23 12.79 -35.12
N ASP A 46 21.96 12.26 -36.31
CA ASP A 46 20.59 12.02 -36.77
C ASP A 46 19.98 10.76 -36.15
N ILE A 47 20.82 9.83 -35.66
CA ILE A 47 20.40 8.52 -35.15
C ILE A 47 19.27 8.69 -34.15
N ALA A 48 19.47 9.50 -33.11
CA ALA A 48 18.50 9.66 -32.03
C ALA A 48 17.13 10.14 -32.55
N CYS A 49 17.12 11.17 -33.39
CA CYS A 49 15.89 11.71 -33.98
C CYS A 49 15.20 10.72 -34.93
N ARG A 50 15.97 9.93 -35.68
CA ARG A 50 15.44 8.97 -36.67
C ARG A 50 14.84 7.72 -36.00
N VAL A 51 15.39 7.28 -34.87
CA VAL A 51 14.94 6.05 -34.19
C VAL A 51 13.93 6.31 -33.08
N PHE A 52 13.83 7.54 -32.55
CA PHE A 52 13.00 7.89 -31.39
C PHE A 52 11.58 7.33 -31.46
N ASN A 53 10.83 7.65 -32.52
CA ASN A 53 9.42 7.25 -32.64
C ASN A 53 9.26 5.72 -32.71
N LYS A 54 10.24 5.02 -33.30
CA LYS A 54 10.17 3.56 -33.38
C LYS A 54 10.54 2.91 -32.05
N LEU A 55 11.51 3.46 -31.33
CA LEU A 55 11.81 3.06 -29.95
C LEU A 55 10.62 3.32 -29.02
N ASP A 56 9.96 4.47 -29.15
CA ASP A 56 8.77 4.80 -28.36
C ASP A 56 7.63 3.81 -28.63
N GLN A 57 7.32 3.55 -29.89
CA GLN A 57 6.30 2.59 -30.27
C GLN A 57 6.55 1.19 -29.69
N VAL A 58 7.80 0.70 -29.78
CA VAL A 58 8.11 -0.68 -29.39
C VAL A 58 8.35 -0.82 -27.88
N LEU A 59 9.02 0.14 -27.24
CA LEU A 59 9.44 0.03 -25.84
C LEU A 59 8.45 0.66 -24.86
N PHE A 60 7.73 1.70 -25.26
CA PHE A 60 6.92 2.54 -24.38
C PHE A 60 5.49 2.71 -24.88
N ALA A 61 5.02 1.76 -25.71
CA ALA A 61 3.68 1.73 -26.30
C ALA A 61 3.24 3.04 -27.01
N GLY A 62 4.19 3.84 -27.49
CA GLY A 62 3.91 5.10 -28.19
C GLY A 62 3.54 6.27 -27.28
N HIS A 63 3.76 6.17 -25.97
CA HIS A 63 3.37 7.20 -25.01
C HIS A 63 4.26 8.46 -25.04
N LEU A 64 5.49 8.38 -25.53
CA LEU A 64 6.44 9.51 -25.52
C LEU A 64 6.25 10.45 -26.72
N LYS A 65 5.69 9.95 -27.82
CA LYS A 65 5.41 10.73 -29.02
C LYS A 65 4.57 11.96 -28.66
N ASN A 66 4.95 13.11 -29.22
CA ASN A 66 4.36 14.42 -28.95
C ASN A 66 4.58 14.99 -27.54
N ALA A 67 4.76 14.15 -26.52
CA ALA A 67 5.03 14.58 -25.14
C ALA A 67 6.49 15.03 -24.92
N VAL A 68 7.42 14.49 -25.69
CA VAL A 68 8.87 14.74 -25.54
C VAL A 68 9.42 15.66 -26.62
N PHE A 69 10.33 16.54 -26.24
CA PHE A 69 11.22 17.31 -27.11
C PHE A 69 12.66 16.79 -26.97
N LEU A 70 13.17 16.20 -28.05
CA LEU A 70 14.55 15.69 -28.12
C LEU A 70 15.46 16.71 -28.78
N HIS A 71 16.63 16.98 -28.17
CA HIS A 71 17.70 17.73 -28.84
C HIS A 71 19.08 17.36 -28.30
N PHE A 72 20.11 17.87 -28.97
CA PHE A 72 21.49 17.77 -28.53
C PHE A 72 21.97 19.10 -27.96
N ALA A 73 22.75 19.05 -26.88
CA ALA A 73 23.42 20.21 -26.31
C ALA A 73 24.74 19.81 -25.64
N ASN A 74 25.58 20.80 -25.33
CA ASN A 74 26.77 20.57 -24.54
C ASN A 74 26.39 20.42 -23.05
N LEU A 75 26.63 19.24 -22.47
CA LEU A 75 26.37 18.94 -21.05
C LEU A 75 27.68 18.70 -20.26
N GLY A 76 28.83 19.08 -20.81
CA GLY A 76 30.16 18.83 -20.22
C GLY A 76 30.72 17.46 -20.59
N THR A 77 31.66 16.93 -19.79
CA THR A 77 32.36 15.66 -20.06
C THR A 77 31.88 14.49 -19.22
N GLN A 78 31.02 14.73 -18.24
CA GLN A 78 30.65 13.75 -17.19
C GLN A 78 29.18 13.32 -17.22
N VAL A 79 28.40 13.81 -18.19
CA VAL A 79 26.96 13.57 -18.30
C VAL A 79 26.64 13.12 -19.72
N SER A 80 26.17 11.90 -19.90
CA SER A 80 25.75 11.40 -21.22
C SER A 80 24.49 12.09 -21.73
N GLY A 81 23.55 12.37 -20.85
CA GLY A 81 22.29 13.01 -21.18
C GLY A 81 21.53 13.44 -19.94
N ALA A 82 20.47 14.20 -20.17
CA ALA A 82 19.62 14.73 -19.13
C ALA A 82 18.16 14.72 -19.59
N THR A 83 17.27 14.37 -18.69
CA THR A 83 15.83 14.49 -18.86
C THR A 83 15.30 15.54 -17.92
N PHE A 84 14.51 16.48 -18.45
CA PHE A 84 13.92 17.59 -17.72
C PHE A 84 12.41 17.41 -17.62
N THR A 85 11.85 17.70 -16.43
CA THR A 85 10.40 17.78 -16.24
C THR A 85 9.75 18.87 -17.11
N HIS A 86 8.42 18.83 -17.22
CA HIS A 86 7.64 19.67 -18.13
C HIS A 86 7.97 21.16 -18.01
N GLY A 87 8.45 21.78 -19.10
CA GLY A 87 8.71 23.22 -19.13
C GLY A 87 9.99 23.71 -18.44
N HIS A 88 10.78 22.79 -17.87
CA HIS A 88 12.07 23.10 -17.24
C HIS A 88 13.29 22.76 -18.10
N GLY A 89 13.07 22.42 -19.38
CA GLY A 89 14.14 22.20 -20.34
C GLY A 89 14.99 23.46 -20.60
N PRO A 90 16.18 23.31 -21.19
CA PRO A 90 17.08 24.43 -21.47
C PRO A 90 16.47 25.44 -22.47
N ASN A 91 15.49 25.03 -23.27
CA ASN A 91 14.73 25.93 -24.13
C ASN A 91 13.43 26.36 -23.45
N ALA A 92 13.41 27.58 -22.91
CA ALA A 92 12.26 28.14 -22.16
C ALA A 92 10.94 28.21 -22.96
N ARG A 93 11.00 28.17 -24.30
CA ARG A 93 9.83 28.16 -25.19
C ARG A 93 9.18 26.78 -25.28
N VAL A 94 9.90 25.72 -24.93
CA VAL A 94 9.40 24.35 -24.97
C VAL A 94 8.77 24.01 -23.62
N LYS A 95 7.44 23.80 -23.62
CA LYS A 95 6.67 23.41 -22.43
C LYS A 95 6.48 21.89 -22.27
N ARG A 96 7.25 21.11 -23.02
CA ARG A 96 7.25 19.64 -23.03
C ARG A 96 8.36 19.07 -22.14
N ILE A 97 8.29 17.77 -21.86
CA ILE A 97 9.44 17.03 -21.29
C ILE A 97 10.59 17.15 -22.28
N SER A 98 11.78 17.48 -21.80
CA SER A 98 12.95 17.64 -22.67
C SER A 98 13.97 16.55 -22.43
N ILE A 99 14.32 15.81 -23.48
CA ILE A 99 15.50 14.94 -23.48
C ILE A 99 16.63 15.68 -24.17
N VAL A 100 17.78 15.72 -23.50
CA VAL A 100 19.00 16.37 -23.97
C VAL A 100 20.12 15.35 -24.00
N LEU A 101 20.61 15.03 -25.20
CA LEU A 101 21.78 14.18 -25.37
C LEU A 101 23.05 15.04 -25.49
N ASN A 102 24.13 14.60 -24.84
CA ASN A 102 25.36 15.37 -24.83
C ASN A 102 26.06 15.33 -26.19
N SER A 103 26.17 16.48 -26.85
CA SER A 103 26.79 16.58 -28.17
C SER A 103 28.29 16.24 -28.18
N ILE A 104 29.00 16.46 -27.07
CA ILE A 104 30.44 16.22 -26.96
C ILE A 104 30.70 14.72 -26.87
N LEU A 105 30.11 14.05 -25.87
CA LEU A 105 30.32 12.63 -25.63
C LEU A 105 29.80 11.75 -26.77
N HIS A 106 28.75 12.20 -27.47
CA HIS A 106 28.18 11.44 -28.59
C HIS A 106 28.84 11.73 -29.95
N GLN A 107 29.76 12.69 -30.07
CA GLN A 107 30.40 13.02 -31.35
C GLN A 107 31.16 11.83 -31.96
N HIS A 108 31.78 11.01 -31.12
CA HIS A 108 32.58 9.85 -31.51
C HIS A 108 32.06 8.54 -30.89
N ALA A 109 30.85 8.56 -30.32
CA ALA A 109 30.22 7.38 -29.75
C ALA A 109 29.81 6.38 -30.84
N LYS A 110 29.79 5.08 -30.50
CA LYS A 110 29.27 4.07 -31.43
C LYS A 110 27.75 4.20 -31.50
N SER A 111 27.16 3.78 -32.61
CA SER A 111 25.70 3.80 -32.83
C SER A 111 24.91 3.17 -31.68
N ARG A 112 25.38 2.03 -31.15
CA ARG A 112 24.79 1.35 -29.98
C ARG A 112 24.81 2.18 -28.69
N ASP A 113 25.83 3.01 -28.50
CA ASP A 113 25.97 3.81 -27.29
C ASP A 113 25.00 5.00 -27.35
N ILE A 114 24.85 5.60 -28.54
CA ILE A 114 23.82 6.63 -28.81
C ILE A 114 22.42 6.07 -28.55
N ILE A 115 22.11 4.86 -29.04
CA ILE A 115 20.82 4.20 -28.77
C ILE A 115 20.64 3.96 -27.27
N ALA A 116 21.66 3.44 -26.57
CA ALA A 116 21.58 3.15 -25.15
C ALA A 116 21.34 4.42 -24.32
N SER A 117 22.10 5.49 -24.57
CA SER A 117 21.89 6.78 -23.92
C SER A 117 20.53 7.38 -24.23
N LEU A 118 20.02 7.23 -25.46
CA LEU A 118 18.67 7.66 -25.79
C LEU A 118 17.61 6.88 -24.99
N ILE A 119 17.67 5.55 -24.99
CA ILE A 119 16.72 4.70 -24.24
C ILE A 119 16.77 5.04 -22.75
N HIS A 120 17.97 5.24 -22.18
CA HIS A 120 18.13 5.66 -20.79
C HIS A 120 17.31 6.90 -20.47
N GLN A 121 17.42 7.95 -21.29
CA GLN A 121 16.64 9.18 -21.10
C GLN A 121 15.14 8.97 -21.38
N MET A 122 14.79 8.10 -22.33
CA MET A 122 13.39 7.75 -22.61
C MET A 122 12.71 7.07 -21.42
N ILE A 123 13.43 6.29 -20.60
CA ILE A 123 12.89 5.70 -19.37
C ILE A 123 12.49 6.80 -18.36
N HIS A 124 13.37 7.78 -18.13
CA HIS A 124 13.03 8.93 -17.27
C HIS A 124 11.84 9.73 -17.82
N ALA A 125 11.82 9.97 -19.13
CA ALA A 125 10.71 10.67 -19.78
C ALA A 125 9.40 9.88 -19.67
N TYR A 126 9.45 8.55 -19.74
CA TYR A 126 8.31 7.68 -19.57
C TYR A 126 7.68 7.82 -18.19
N PHE A 127 8.49 7.83 -17.11
CA PHE A 127 7.93 8.05 -15.77
C PHE A 127 7.26 9.41 -15.62
N LEU A 128 7.79 10.47 -16.26
CA LEU A 128 7.15 11.79 -16.28
C LEU A 128 5.85 11.82 -17.09
N VAL A 129 5.75 11.07 -18.19
CA VAL A 129 4.51 10.95 -18.98
C VAL A 129 3.46 10.13 -18.23
N ALA A 130 3.88 9.00 -17.67
CA ALA A 130 2.99 8.08 -16.96
C ALA A 130 2.44 8.72 -15.68
N CYS A 131 3.36 9.21 -14.84
CA CYS A 131 3.07 9.63 -13.46
C CYS A 131 2.87 11.14 -13.30
N GLY A 132 3.17 11.94 -14.33
CA GLY A 132 3.05 13.39 -14.29
C GLY A 132 4.38 14.12 -13.99
N PRO A 133 4.36 15.47 -13.97
CA PRO A 133 5.55 16.27 -13.67
C PRO A 133 6.02 16.05 -12.23
N GLN A 134 7.33 15.90 -12.03
CA GLN A 134 7.93 15.88 -10.70
C GLN A 134 8.02 17.30 -10.16
N ASP A 135 7.64 17.51 -8.90
CA ASP A 135 7.84 18.75 -8.14
C ASP A 135 8.98 18.60 -7.12
N GLU A 136 9.46 19.72 -6.56
CA GLU A 136 10.57 19.76 -5.59
C GLU A 136 10.32 18.88 -4.35
N LYS A 137 9.07 18.84 -3.87
CA LYS A 137 8.69 18.04 -2.69
C LYS A 137 8.50 16.55 -3.01
N GLU A 138 8.53 16.17 -4.28
CA GLU A 138 8.24 14.82 -4.77
C GLU A 138 9.51 14.08 -5.24
N GLU A 139 10.70 14.64 -5.01
CA GLU A 139 11.97 14.05 -5.49
C GLU A 139 12.16 12.60 -5.01
N VAL A 140 11.73 12.31 -3.78
CA VAL A 140 11.78 10.96 -3.16
C VAL A 140 10.93 9.94 -3.92
N TYR A 141 9.88 10.38 -4.62
CA TYR A 141 9.04 9.52 -5.44
C TYR A 141 9.77 8.99 -6.69
N GLY A 142 10.89 9.62 -7.07
CA GLY A 142 11.93 8.98 -7.88
C GLY A 142 11.69 8.93 -9.40
N ARG A 143 10.82 9.78 -9.97
CA ARG A 143 10.53 9.77 -11.43
C ARG A 143 11.77 10.07 -12.28
N LEU A 144 12.66 10.92 -11.78
CA LEU A 144 13.95 11.25 -12.41
C LEU A 144 15.16 10.53 -11.79
N ALA A 145 14.94 9.68 -10.78
CA ALA A 145 16.01 9.01 -10.06
C ALA A 145 16.38 7.65 -10.67
N HIS A 146 17.58 7.20 -10.34
CA HIS A 146 18.12 5.88 -10.71
C HIS A 146 17.74 4.80 -9.67
N GLY A 147 16.47 4.70 -9.31
CA GLY A 147 15.96 3.74 -8.32
C GLY A 147 15.62 2.35 -8.88
N VAL A 148 14.99 1.51 -8.06
CA VAL A 148 14.52 0.16 -8.44
C VAL A 148 13.56 0.17 -9.62
N HIS A 149 12.69 1.21 -9.72
CA HIS A 149 11.78 1.40 -10.86
C HIS A 149 12.54 1.53 -12.18
N PHE A 150 13.52 2.43 -12.21
CA PHE A 150 14.40 2.65 -13.36
C PHE A 150 15.17 1.36 -13.69
N GLY A 151 15.78 0.76 -12.67
CA GLY A 151 16.58 -0.46 -12.80
C GLY A 151 15.80 -1.61 -13.45
N LYS A 152 14.55 -1.83 -13.04
CA LYS A 152 13.72 -2.91 -13.59
C LYS A 152 13.38 -2.69 -15.06
N VAL A 153 12.94 -1.49 -15.44
CA VAL A 153 12.62 -1.16 -16.84
C VAL A 153 13.87 -1.26 -17.72
N MET A 154 14.97 -0.65 -17.27
CA MET A 154 16.26 -0.70 -17.97
C MET A 154 16.73 -2.13 -18.20
N ARG A 155 16.71 -2.98 -17.17
CA ARG A 155 17.12 -4.39 -17.27
C ARG A 155 16.22 -5.19 -18.20
N THR A 156 14.91 -4.96 -18.15
CA THR A 156 13.95 -5.61 -19.06
C THR A 156 14.28 -5.28 -20.52
N ILE A 157 14.50 -4.01 -20.85
CA ILE A 157 14.90 -3.59 -22.21
C ILE A 157 16.28 -4.14 -22.59
N LYS A 158 17.24 -4.16 -21.66
CA LYS A 158 18.58 -4.73 -21.87
C LYS A 158 18.49 -6.22 -22.24
N ASN A 159 17.72 -7.00 -21.49
CA ASN A 159 17.51 -8.43 -21.74
C ASN A 159 16.82 -8.67 -23.09
N LEU A 160 15.78 -7.87 -23.39
CA LEU A 160 15.09 -7.91 -24.68
C LEU A 160 16.04 -7.65 -25.86
N SER A 161 16.97 -6.69 -25.70
CA SER A 161 17.96 -6.36 -26.72
C SER A 161 19.01 -7.46 -26.97
N ALA A 162 19.16 -8.41 -26.04
CA ALA A 162 20.12 -9.51 -26.10
C ALA A 162 19.62 -10.69 -26.95
N ALA A 163 18.32 -10.79 -27.22
CA ALA A 163 17.75 -11.92 -27.96
C ALA A 163 18.32 -12.05 -29.39
N ASN A 164 18.73 -10.94 -29.99
CA ASN A 164 19.28 -10.87 -31.35
C ASN A 164 20.78 -10.47 -31.38
N GLY A 165 21.55 -10.83 -30.34
CA GLY A 165 23.01 -10.63 -30.30
C GLY A 165 23.51 -10.02 -28.99
N ARG A 166 24.58 -9.23 -29.05
CA ARG A 166 25.10 -8.57 -27.83
C ARG A 166 24.07 -7.56 -27.29
N PRO A 167 23.80 -7.53 -25.97
CA PRO A 167 22.89 -6.55 -25.38
C PRO A 167 23.37 -5.12 -25.64
N LEU A 168 22.42 -4.18 -25.65
CA LEU A 168 22.75 -2.76 -25.61
C LEU A 168 23.51 -2.44 -24.29
N PRO A 169 24.47 -1.50 -24.32
CA PRO A 169 25.22 -1.07 -23.13
C PRO A 169 24.36 -0.19 -22.22
N LEU A 170 23.22 -0.72 -21.78
CA LEU A 170 22.32 -0.12 -20.80
C LEU A 170 22.80 -0.46 -19.38
N GLY A 171 22.88 0.57 -18.55
CA GLY A 171 23.31 0.50 -17.17
C GLY A 171 22.89 1.75 -16.40
N PHE A 172 23.06 1.73 -15.08
CA PHE A 172 22.85 2.90 -14.24
C PHE A 172 23.82 4.03 -14.59
N GLU A 173 25.06 3.65 -14.93
CA GLU A 173 26.11 4.51 -15.45
C GLU A 173 26.20 4.47 -16.99
N HIS A 174 26.78 5.51 -17.58
CA HIS A 174 27.12 5.51 -19.01
C HIS A 174 28.58 5.15 -19.26
N GLN A 175 28.83 4.45 -20.38
CA GLN A 175 30.17 4.05 -20.82
C GLN A 175 30.81 5.04 -21.81
N LEU A 176 30.21 6.22 -21.97
CA LEU A 176 30.69 7.26 -22.88
C LEU A 176 31.81 8.10 -22.24
N GLY A 177 33.04 7.90 -22.69
CA GLY A 177 34.21 8.68 -22.29
C GLY A 177 35.50 7.93 -22.63
N PRO A 178 36.64 8.63 -22.82
CA PRO A 178 37.92 7.94 -22.95
C PRO A 178 38.20 7.21 -21.63
N HIS A 179 38.35 5.88 -21.66
CA HIS A 179 39.17 5.20 -20.66
C HIS A 179 40.61 5.69 -20.87
N SER A 180 40.92 6.90 -20.40
CA SER A 180 42.29 7.35 -20.37
C SER A 180 43.00 6.51 -19.32
N TYR A 181 43.97 5.70 -19.75
CA TYR A 181 44.86 4.94 -18.86
C TYR A 181 45.62 5.88 -17.88
N TYR A 182 45.62 7.19 -18.14
CA TYR A 182 46.16 8.25 -17.28
C TYR A 182 45.17 8.85 -16.27
N ASP A 183 43.86 8.59 -16.38
CA ASP A 183 42.87 9.13 -15.42
C ASP A 183 42.93 8.45 -14.05
N ASP A 184 43.61 7.30 -13.92
CA ASP A 184 43.76 6.64 -12.62
C ASP A 184 44.76 7.36 -11.69
N TYR A 185 45.70 8.15 -12.25
CA TYR A 185 46.60 9.03 -11.50
C TYR A 185 46.01 10.42 -11.22
N CYS A 186 45.07 10.83 -12.06
CA CYS A 186 44.31 12.05 -11.90
C CYS A 186 42.86 11.72 -11.51
N ARG A 187 42.62 10.79 -10.57
CA ARG A 187 41.32 10.80 -9.88
C ARG A 187 41.24 12.14 -9.16
N PRO A 188 40.45 13.14 -9.61
CA PRO A 188 40.14 14.23 -8.72
C PRO A 188 39.49 13.54 -7.51
N SER A 189 40.03 13.80 -6.31
CA SER A 189 39.41 13.45 -5.04
C SER A 189 37.91 13.50 -5.22
N ARG A 190 37.24 12.34 -5.12
CA ARG A 190 35.80 12.14 -5.33
C ARG A 190 35.10 13.48 -5.21
N PRO A 191 34.66 14.12 -6.31
CA PRO A 191 33.86 15.31 -6.12
C PRO A 191 32.66 14.79 -5.32
N ARG A 192 32.59 15.19 -4.05
CA ARG A 192 31.35 15.19 -3.30
C ARG A 192 30.47 16.18 -4.07
N HIS A 193 29.95 15.78 -5.22
CA HIS A 193 28.91 16.50 -5.91
C HIS A 193 27.61 16.26 -5.14
N ARG A 194 27.59 16.74 -3.88
CA ARG A 194 26.43 17.37 -3.24
C ARG A 194 26.21 18.76 -3.87
N GLY A 195 26.41 18.86 -5.19
CA GLY A 195 26.17 20.09 -5.94
C GLY A 195 24.72 20.07 -6.36
N ASN A 196 23.83 20.48 -5.45
CA ASN A 196 22.44 20.87 -5.68
C ASN A 196 21.82 20.25 -6.96
N THR A 197 21.59 18.93 -6.94
CA THR A 197 20.87 18.26 -8.03
C THR A 197 19.51 18.94 -8.12
N LYS A 198 19.26 19.58 -9.26
CA LYS A 198 18.01 20.28 -9.48
C LYS A 198 16.91 19.22 -9.54
N TRP A 199 15.90 19.32 -8.68
CA TRP A 199 14.77 18.38 -8.61
C TRP A 199 14.07 18.14 -9.97
N TYR A 200 14.25 19.04 -10.93
CA TYR A 200 13.64 18.96 -12.26
C TYR A 200 14.51 18.28 -13.33
N THR A 201 15.69 17.74 -13.01
CA THR A 201 16.60 17.09 -13.99
C THR A 201 17.26 15.81 -13.45
N SER A 202 17.47 14.81 -14.31
CA SER A 202 18.07 13.52 -13.93
C SER A 202 19.61 13.44 -14.01
N HIS A 203 20.29 14.39 -14.68
CA HIS A 203 21.73 14.37 -15.02
C HIS A 203 22.42 13.00 -14.91
N CYS A 204 22.43 12.22 -16.00
CA CYS A 204 22.91 10.84 -15.96
C CYS A 204 24.43 10.77 -16.11
N HIS A 205 25.10 10.59 -14.98
CA HIS A 205 26.56 10.59 -14.83
C HIS A 205 27.22 9.24 -15.16
N ALA A 206 28.54 9.27 -15.33
CA ALA A 206 29.38 8.08 -15.59
C ALA A 206 29.57 7.20 -14.35
N HIS A 207 29.20 7.66 -13.16
CA HIS A 207 29.40 6.96 -11.90
C HIS A 207 28.11 7.02 -11.09
N VAL A 208 27.28 5.98 -11.23
CA VAL A 208 26.06 5.77 -10.46
C VAL A 208 26.15 4.39 -9.83
N GLU A 209 25.96 4.33 -8.52
CA GLU A 209 26.02 3.07 -7.79
C GLU A 209 24.90 2.12 -8.27
N PRO A 210 25.23 0.92 -8.76
CA PRO A 210 24.24 -0.01 -9.27
C PRO A 210 23.48 -0.69 -8.11
N ILE A 211 22.18 -0.89 -8.30
CA ILE A 211 21.37 -1.74 -7.42
C ILE A 211 21.51 -3.19 -7.89
N HIS A 212 21.61 -4.15 -6.95
CA HIS A 212 21.73 -5.56 -7.30
C HIS A 212 20.47 -6.10 -7.99
N ASP A 213 20.66 -6.93 -9.01
CA ASP A 213 19.60 -7.54 -9.81
C ASP A 213 18.59 -8.34 -8.97
N LYS A 214 19.08 -9.02 -7.93
CA LYS A 214 18.26 -9.81 -7.02
C LYS A 214 17.26 -8.92 -6.28
N ASP A 215 17.73 -7.79 -5.74
CA ASP A 215 16.90 -6.86 -4.97
C ASP A 215 15.82 -6.22 -5.87
N ILE A 216 16.17 -5.92 -7.12
CA ILE A 216 15.22 -5.40 -8.13
C ILE A 216 14.13 -6.44 -8.44
N ASP A 217 14.48 -7.72 -8.59
CA ASP A 217 13.52 -8.78 -8.90
C ASP A 217 12.63 -9.15 -7.72
N GLU A 218 13.18 -9.17 -6.51
CA GLU A 218 12.42 -9.37 -5.27
C GLU A 218 11.40 -8.24 -5.07
N TRP A 219 11.84 -6.99 -5.21
CA TRP A 219 10.96 -5.82 -5.17
C TRP A 219 9.85 -5.89 -6.24
N TYR A 220 10.21 -6.14 -7.50
CA TYR A 220 9.22 -6.19 -8.59
C TYR A 220 8.16 -7.27 -8.34
N SER A 221 8.57 -8.44 -7.83
CA SER A 221 7.68 -9.57 -7.59
C SER A 221 6.66 -9.29 -6.49
N GLY A 222 7.06 -8.56 -5.42
CA GLY A 222 6.16 -8.23 -4.32
C GLY A 222 5.32 -6.96 -4.52
N VAL A 223 5.81 -5.99 -5.31
CA VAL A 223 5.20 -4.66 -5.42
C VAL A 223 4.51 -4.45 -6.76
N CYS A 224 5.20 -4.71 -7.88
CA CYS A 224 4.71 -4.33 -9.20
C CYS A 224 3.91 -5.44 -9.88
N LYS A 225 4.41 -6.68 -9.86
CA LYS A 225 3.76 -7.81 -10.54
C LYS A 225 2.31 -8.04 -10.09
N PRO A 226 1.98 -7.98 -8.78
CA PRO A 226 0.60 -8.19 -8.33
C PRO A 226 -0.40 -7.15 -8.86
N LEU A 227 0.06 -5.94 -9.22
CA LEU A 227 -0.80 -4.87 -9.74
C LEU A 227 -1.53 -5.27 -11.03
N LEU A 228 -0.99 -6.22 -11.80
CA LEU A 228 -1.61 -6.70 -13.05
C LEU A 228 -2.93 -7.44 -12.81
N GLU A 229 -3.14 -7.94 -11.60
CA GLU A 229 -4.32 -8.72 -11.19
C GLU A 229 -5.27 -7.92 -10.28
N LEU A 230 -4.88 -6.69 -9.88
CA LEU A 230 -5.62 -5.85 -8.95
C LEU A 230 -6.51 -4.82 -9.67
N PRO A 231 -7.53 -4.26 -9.00
CA PRO A 231 -8.44 -3.28 -9.60
C PRO A 231 -7.74 -2.02 -10.11
N ASP A 232 -8.26 -1.40 -11.18
CA ASP A 232 -7.66 -0.21 -11.81
C ASP A 232 -7.44 0.98 -10.86
N THR A 233 -8.18 1.03 -9.75
CA THR A 233 -8.00 2.04 -8.72
C THR A 233 -6.63 2.00 -8.05
N VAL A 234 -5.99 0.83 -7.97
CA VAL A 234 -4.63 0.69 -7.42
C VAL A 234 -3.57 1.25 -8.35
N GLN A 235 -3.90 1.45 -9.63
CA GLN A 235 -3.00 1.98 -10.66
C GLN A 235 -2.92 3.50 -10.64
N LYS A 236 -3.85 4.18 -9.95
CA LYS A 236 -3.94 5.64 -9.91
C LYS A 236 -2.78 6.27 -9.15
N ALA A 237 -2.46 7.51 -9.53
CA ALA A 237 -1.46 8.35 -8.86
C ALA A 237 -1.90 8.82 -7.45
N THR A 238 -3.18 8.67 -7.10
CA THR A 238 -3.72 8.96 -5.77
C THR A 238 -3.95 7.67 -4.98
N VAL A 239 -4.00 7.81 -3.66
CA VAL A 239 -4.28 6.72 -2.71
C VAL A 239 -5.05 7.28 -1.52
N LEU A 240 -5.81 6.43 -0.83
CA LEU A 240 -6.41 6.80 0.43
C LEU A 240 -5.41 6.60 1.58
N ILE A 241 -5.36 7.54 2.50
CA ILE A 241 -4.68 7.40 3.78
C ILE A 241 -5.64 7.65 4.93
N TYR A 242 -5.35 7.08 6.09
CA TYR A 242 -6.11 7.36 7.30
C TYR A 242 -5.63 8.67 7.94
N ASN A 243 -6.54 9.65 8.07
CA ASN A 243 -6.26 10.93 8.70
C ASN A 243 -6.48 10.83 10.22
N GLU A 244 -5.39 10.82 10.99
CA GLU A 244 -5.42 10.69 12.46
C GLU A 244 -6.16 11.84 13.18
N ARG A 245 -6.34 13.01 12.53
CA ARG A 245 -7.01 14.17 13.15
C ARG A 245 -8.52 14.15 12.96
N HIS A 246 -8.97 13.76 11.77
CA HIS A 246 -10.38 13.75 11.40
C HIS A 246 -11.03 12.36 11.52
N HIS A 247 -10.22 11.32 11.75
CA HIS A 247 -10.68 9.92 11.83
C HIS A 247 -11.42 9.47 10.57
N GLU A 248 -10.96 9.94 9.41
CA GLU A 248 -11.55 9.66 8.10
C GLU A 248 -10.48 9.27 7.07
N LEU A 249 -10.93 8.73 5.94
CA LEU A 249 -10.06 8.42 4.81
C LEU A 249 -9.94 9.65 3.91
N GLU A 250 -8.71 10.09 3.68
CA GLU A 250 -8.39 11.23 2.82
C GLU A 250 -7.69 10.73 1.55
N GLU A 251 -8.08 11.25 0.40
CA GLU A 251 -7.42 10.95 -0.87
C GLU A 251 -6.26 11.91 -1.10
N VAL A 252 -5.05 11.36 -1.22
CA VAL A 252 -3.81 12.13 -1.38
C VAL A 252 -2.99 11.61 -2.57
N PRO A 253 -2.16 12.46 -3.20
CA PRO A 253 -1.18 11.99 -4.17
C PRO A 253 -0.19 11.02 -3.52
N ARG A 254 0.16 9.92 -4.22
CA ARG A 254 1.19 8.95 -3.76
C ARG A 254 2.61 9.53 -3.72
N SER A 255 2.80 10.66 -4.37
CA SER A 255 4.05 11.44 -4.35
C SER A 255 4.10 12.45 -3.22
N ALA A 256 3.02 12.59 -2.43
CA ALA A 256 2.97 13.55 -1.34
C ALA A 256 4.00 13.19 -0.25
N PRO A 257 4.59 14.19 0.43
CA PRO A 257 5.53 13.93 1.54
C PRO A 257 4.90 13.18 2.72
N THR A 258 3.57 13.23 2.85
CA THR A 258 2.80 12.54 3.90
C THR A 258 2.58 11.06 3.62
N THR A 259 2.77 10.61 2.38
CA THR A 259 2.64 9.20 2.00
C THR A 259 3.98 8.50 2.13
N ALA A 260 4.00 7.38 2.85
CA ALA A 260 5.20 6.55 2.93
C ALA A 260 5.52 5.94 1.55
N PRO A 261 6.81 5.82 1.18
CA PRO A 261 7.22 5.17 -0.06
C PRO A 261 6.70 3.72 -0.16
N SER A 262 6.61 3.21 -1.38
CA SER A 262 6.14 1.85 -1.69
C SER A 262 6.91 0.74 -0.96
N VAL A 263 8.17 0.99 -0.61
CA VAL A 263 9.03 0.04 0.13
C VAL A 263 8.77 0.03 1.64
N ASP A 264 8.20 1.10 2.19
CA ASP A 264 7.95 1.31 3.61
C ASP A 264 6.44 1.38 3.92
N SER A 265 5.61 0.80 3.05
CA SER A 265 4.16 0.81 3.19
C SER A 265 3.53 -0.48 2.67
N VAL A 266 2.34 -0.75 3.21
CA VAL A 266 1.44 -1.80 2.74
C VAL A 266 0.10 -1.18 2.38
N GLU A 267 -0.67 -1.86 1.54
CA GLU A 267 -1.95 -1.36 1.07
C GLU A 267 -3.06 -2.39 1.30
N PHE A 268 -4.13 -1.95 1.95
CA PHE A 268 -5.37 -2.72 2.03
C PHE A 268 -6.25 -2.36 0.84
N ILE A 269 -6.79 -3.36 0.16
CA ILE A 269 -7.76 -3.16 -0.92
C ILE A 269 -9.16 -3.36 -0.33
N PHE A 270 -9.86 -2.27 -0.08
CA PHE A 270 -11.20 -2.28 0.51
C PHE A 270 -12.19 -1.65 -0.45
N GLN A 271 -13.22 -2.40 -0.85
CA GLN A 271 -14.26 -1.96 -1.80
C GLN A 271 -13.65 -1.35 -3.08
N ASP A 272 -12.72 -2.09 -3.70
CA ASP A 272 -11.95 -1.66 -4.87
C ASP A 272 -11.19 -0.34 -4.68
N ARG A 273 -10.82 0.04 -3.45
CA ARG A 273 -9.97 1.22 -3.21
C ARG A 273 -8.72 0.79 -2.46
N ALA A 274 -7.59 1.39 -2.83
CA ALA A 274 -6.33 1.22 -2.12
C ALA A 274 -6.25 2.17 -0.91
N ILE A 275 -6.03 1.62 0.27
CA ILE A 275 -5.73 2.35 1.51
C ILE A 275 -4.30 2.04 1.92
N LEU A 276 -3.45 3.05 1.86
CA LEU A 276 -2.04 2.97 2.23
C LEU A 276 -1.88 3.11 3.75
N VAL A 277 -1.13 2.18 4.32
CA VAL A 277 -0.74 2.19 5.73
C VAL A 277 0.78 2.07 5.81
N PRO A 278 1.49 2.99 6.49
CA PRO A 278 2.93 2.88 6.69
C PRO A 278 3.29 1.57 7.39
N ALA A 279 4.36 0.90 6.97
CA ALA A 279 4.81 -0.37 7.53
C ALA A 279 5.05 -0.27 9.04
N ALA A 280 5.58 0.86 9.50
CA ALA A 280 5.80 1.15 10.92
C ALA A 280 4.54 1.09 11.80
N LYS A 281 3.34 1.27 11.23
CA LYS A 281 2.05 1.13 11.94
C LYS A 281 1.58 -0.33 11.99
N VAL A 282 2.04 -1.17 11.07
CA VAL A 282 1.70 -2.59 10.97
C VAL A 282 2.71 -3.47 11.71
N ASP A 283 3.99 -3.08 11.72
CA ASP A 283 5.09 -3.83 12.36
C ASP A 283 4.83 -4.26 13.82
N PRO A 284 4.14 -3.48 14.68
CA PRO A 284 3.78 -3.91 16.03
C PRO A 284 2.81 -5.12 16.08
N PHE A 285 2.13 -5.42 14.97
CA PHE A 285 1.13 -6.48 14.86
C PHE A 285 1.68 -7.61 13.95
N LEU A 286 2.33 -8.60 14.58
CA LEU A 286 3.05 -9.68 13.88
C LEU A 286 2.13 -10.53 13.02
N SER A 287 0.89 -10.82 13.45
CA SER A 287 -0.06 -11.59 12.63
C SER A 287 -0.46 -10.84 11.35
N ILE A 288 -0.60 -9.52 11.42
CA ILE A 288 -0.95 -8.68 10.26
C ILE A 288 0.22 -8.69 9.27
N ARG A 289 1.45 -8.47 9.75
CA ARG A 289 2.65 -8.57 8.93
C ARG A 289 2.77 -9.95 8.26
N ARG A 290 2.53 -11.03 9.00
CA ARG A 290 2.54 -12.40 8.46
C ARG A 290 1.51 -12.61 7.35
N ALA A 291 0.37 -11.92 7.39
CA ALA A 291 -0.62 -12.01 6.32
C ALA A 291 -0.08 -11.42 5.01
N PHE A 292 0.58 -10.26 5.05
CA PHE A 292 1.28 -9.71 3.88
C PHE A 292 2.39 -10.65 3.40
N ASP A 293 3.23 -11.16 4.30
CA ASP A 293 4.30 -12.11 3.95
C ASP A 293 3.76 -13.38 3.27
N LYS A 294 2.61 -13.90 3.74
CA LYS A 294 1.96 -15.08 3.16
C LYS A 294 1.47 -14.84 1.73
N THR A 295 0.94 -13.65 1.45
CA THR A 295 0.56 -13.26 0.08
C THR A 295 1.76 -12.97 -0.81
N LYS A 296 2.95 -12.79 -0.22
CA LYS A 296 4.17 -12.32 -0.89
C LYS A 296 3.91 -11.03 -1.67
N SER A 297 3.01 -10.20 -1.16
CA SER A 297 2.57 -8.96 -1.79
C SER A 297 2.48 -7.87 -0.73
N ARG A 298 2.65 -6.62 -1.16
CA ARG A 298 2.34 -5.45 -0.33
C ARG A 298 0.83 -5.19 -0.20
N PHE A 299 0.01 -5.93 -0.95
CA PHE A 299 -1.44 -5.74 -1.02
C PHE A 299 -2.16 -6.84 -0.26
N LEU A 300 -3.17 -6.45 0.52
CA LEU A 300 -4.08 -7.37 1.17
C LEU A 300 -5.51 -6.99 0.83
N ILE A 301 -6.24 -7.90 0.16
CA ILE A 301 -7.64 -7.69 -0.19
C ILE A 301 -8.49 -7.91 1.05
N VAL A 302 -9.36 -6.94 1.33
CA VAL A 302 -10.30 -7.02 2.45
C VAL A 302 -11.58 -7.71 1.98
N PRO A 303 -12.03 -8.78 2.66
CA PRO A 303 -13.27 -9.47 2.32
C PRO A 303 -14.48 -8.53 2.33
N GLU A 304 -15.45 -8.78 1.45
CA GLU A 304 -16.65 -7.94 1.26
C GLU A 304 -17.58 -7.96 2.48
N GLU A 305 -17.49 -9.00 3.31
CA GLU A 305 -18.25 -9.18 4.54
C GLU A 305 -17.85 -8.18 5.62
N ILE A 306 -16.67 -7.57 5.51
CA ILE A 306 -16.19 -6.55 6.44
C ILE A 306 -16.82 -5.22 6.06
N ASP A 307 -17.63 -4.67 6.95
CA ASP A 307 -18.23 -3.37 6.74
C ASP A 307 -17.22 -2.21 6.94
N LYS A 308 -17.56 -1.04 6.39
CA LYS A 308 -16.72 0.14 6.44
C LYS A 308 -16.40 0.58 7.87
N GLU A 309 -17.36 0.51 8.79
CA GLU A 309 -17.15 0.96 10.17
C GLU A 309 -16.11 0.07 10.84
N THR A 310 -16.25 -1.26 10.72
CA THR A 310 -15.28 -2.24 11.24
C THR A 310 -13.89 -2.03 10.65
N PHE A 311 -13.78 -1.81 9.34
CA PHE A 311 -12.48 -1.53 8.72
C PHE A 311 -11.86 -0.21 9.21
N MET A 312 -12.67 0.84 9.42
CA MET A 312 -12.19 2.09 10.01
C MET A 312 -11.68 1.88 11.45
N ARG A 313 -12.30 1.00 12.25
CA ARG A 313 -11.79 0.64 13.58
C ARG A 313 -10.45 -0.07 13.52
N LEU A 314 -10.22 -0.93 12.52
CA LEU A 314 -8.90 -1.53 12.28
C LEU A 314 -7.86 -0.44 11.99
N LEU A 315 -8.18 0.52 11.12
CA LEU A 315 -7.27 1.63 10.82
C LEU A 315 -6.97 2.49 12.06
N GLU A 316 -7.98 2.80 12.88
CA GLU A 316 -7.81 3.45 14.17
C GLU A 316 -6.83 2.67 15.07
N LEU A 317 -7.03 1.36 15.19
CA LEU A 317 -6.16 0.49 15.98
C LEU A 317 -4.71 0.53 15.50
N LEU A 318 -4.48 0.42 14.19
CA LEU A 318 -3.14 0.44 13.60
C LEU A 318 -2.44 1.79 13.82
N HIS A 319 -3.18 2.90 13.71
CA HIS A 319 -2.59 4.23 13.79
C HIS A 319 -2.40 4.73 15.22
N LEU A 320 -3.35 4.41 16.11
CA LEU A 320 -3.48 4.99 17.45
C LEU A 320 -3.25 3.98 18.58
N GLY A 321 -3.11 2.68 18.28
CA GLY A 321 -3.01 1.62 19.27
C GLY A 321 -4.32 1.30 20.01
N ARG A 322 -5.42 1.97 19.62
CA ARG A 322 -6.77 1.79 20.18
C ARG A 322 -7.81 2.17 19.14
N TYR A 323 -9.01 1.63 19.27
CA TYR A 323 -10.14 1.97 18.42
C TYR A 323 -11.35 2.40 19.25
N SER A 324 -12.17 3.25 18.65
CA SER A 324 -13.41 3.79 19.22
C SER A 324 -14.58 2.80 19.02
N PRO A 325 -15.66 2.89 19.82
CA PRO A 325 -15.87 3.81 20.94
C PRO A 325 -14.96 3.50 22.14
N ASP A 326 -14.66 4.53 22.94
CA ASP A 326 -13.93 4.38 24.20
C ASP A 326 -14.82 3.72 25.25
N ILE A 327 -14.45 2.50 25.66
CA ILE A 327 -15.22 1.69 26.62
C ILE A 327 -15.12 2.18 28.07
N SER A 328 -14.35 3.23 28.36
CA SER A 328 -14.17 3.75 29.73
C SER A 328 -15.50 4.05 30.44
N ALA A 329 -16.52 4.50 29.71
CA ALA A 329 -17.86 4.78 30.26
C ALA A 329 -18.65 3.52 30.69
N VAL A 330 -18.25 2.34 30.20
CA VAL A 330 -18.89 1.05 30.47
C VAL A 330 -17.98 0.08 31.23
N CYS A 331 -16.78 0.50 31.60
CA CYS A 331 -15.85 -0.26 32.43
C CYS A 331 -16.03 0.04 33.92
N ALA A 332 -15.76 -0.94 34.78
CA ALA A 332 -15.61 -0.73 36.22
C ALA A 332 -14.26 -1.32 36.70
N PRO A 333 -13.56 -0.69 37.67
CA PRO A 333 -12.35 -1.28 38.24
C PRO A 333 -12.63 -2.66 38.82
N GLY A 334 -11.85 -3.66 38.44
CA GLY A 334 -11.98 -5.04 38.95
C GLY A 334 -13.08 -5.88 38.29
N SER A 335 -13.96 -5.31 37.46
CA SER A 335 -14.94 -6.10 36.72
C SER A 335 -14.25 -6.94 35.66
N LYS A 336 -14.46 -8.26 35.71
CA LYS A 336 -14.00 -9.20 34.68
C LYS A 336 -15.17 -9.99 34.10
N GLY A 337 -15.12 -10.20 32.80
CA GLY A 337 -16.07 -11.02 32.06
C GLY A 337 -17.15 -10.21 31.35
N PRO A 338 -18.16 -10.89 30.79
CA PRO A 338 -19.22 -10.24 30.03
C PRO A 338 -20.07 -9.27 30.87
N PRO A 339 -20.65 -8.22 30.25
CA PRO A 339 -21.43 -7.21 30.97
C PRO A 339 -22.84 -7.67 31.35
N VAL A 340 -23.45 -6.94 32.28
CA VAL A 340 -24.86 -7.08 32.64
C VAL A 340 -25.72 -6.16 31.76
N ILE A 341 -26.83 -6.70 31.23
CA ILE A 341 -27.81 -5.92 30.44
C ILE A 341 -28.51 -4.91 31.36
N LYS A 342 -28.45 -3.63 31.00
CA LYS A 342 -29.16 -2.51 31.64
C LYS A 342 -30.25 -1.97 30.69
N PRO A 343 -31.20 -1.16 31.19
CA PRO A 343 -32.22 -0.55 30.34
C PRO A 343 -31.60 0.17 29.12
N LEU A 344 -32.23 -0.03 27.96
CA LEU A 344 -31.75 0.54 26.69
C LEU A 344 -31.64 2.05 26.78
N GLN A 345 -30.60 2.58 26.13
CA GLN A 345 -30.44 4.00 25.90
C GLN A 345 -30.39 4.21 24.38
N ILE A 346 -31.33 5.01 23.86
CA ILE A 346 -31.55 5.20 22.41
C ILE A 346 -30.26 5.71 21.72
N ASP A 347 -29.48 6.54 22.42
CA ASP A 347 -28.21 7.09 21.92
C ASP A 347 -26.97 6.36 22.47
N SER A 348 -27.11 5.10 22.89
CA SER A 348 -25.96 4.30 23.33
C SER A 348 -25.04 4.01 22.14
N LEU A 349 -23.75 4.27 22.31
CA LEU A 349 -22.73 3.85 21.35
C LEU A 349 -22.68 2.31 21.26
N PRO A 350 -22.30 1.75 20.09
CA PRO A 350 -22.26 0.30 19.87
C PRO A 350 -20.97 -0.34 20.39
N TYR A 351 -20.72 -0.32 21.71
CA TYR A 351 -19.50 -0.86 22.32
C TYR A 351 -19.31 -2.35 22.03
N LEU A 352 -20.26 -3.19 22.44
CA LEU A 352 -20.21 -4.65 22.27
C LEU A 352 -20.24 -5.05 20.80
N LEU A 353 -21.14 -4.46 20.01
CA LEU A 353 -21.24 -4.82 18.60
C LEU A 353 -19.94 -4.51 17.84
N THR A 354 -19.30 -3.38 18.15
CA THR A 354 -17.99 -3.03 17.56
C THR A 354 -16.92 -4.04 17.94
N ASP A 355 -16.81 -4.40 19.22
CA ASP A 355 -15.78 -5.34 19.67
C ASP A 355 -16.03 -6.76 19.10
N VAL A 356 -17.29 -7.21 18.98
CA VAL A 356 -17.64 -8.48 18.29
C VAL A 356 -17.22 -8.46 16.82
N ARG A 357 -17.50 -7.38 16.09
CA ARG A 357 -17.10 -7.25 14.68
C ARG A 357 -15.59 -7.22 14.51
N MET A 358 -14.88 -6.49 15.37
CA MET A 358 -13.41 -6.47 15.38
C MET A 358 -12.83 -7.85 15.70
N PHE A 359 -13.45 -8.61 16.61
CA PHE A 359 -13.05 -9.99 16.88
C PHE A 359 -13.23 -10.88 15.64
N LYS A 360 -14.39 -10.80 14.96
CA LYS A 360 -14.65 -11.58 13.74
C LYS A 360 -13.69 -11.21 12.61
N LEU A 361 -13.37 -9.92 12.44
CA LEU A 361 -12.31 -9.47 11.53
C LEU A 361 -10.99 -10.15 11.88
N GLY A 362 -10.63 -10.17 13.17
CA GLY A 362 -9.44 -10.86 13.65
C GLY A 362 -9.41 -12.34 13.30
N VAL A 363 -10.54 -13.04 13.41
CA VAL A 363 -10.66 -14.46 13.02
C VAL A 363 -10.49 -14.63 11.51
N GLU A 364 -11.18 -13.83 10.71
CA GLU A 364 -11.21 -13.92 9.25
C GLU A 364 -9.80 -13.77 8.65
N PHE A 365 -9.07 -12.74 9.07
CA PHE A 365 -7.71 -12.50 8.61
C PHE A 365 -6.64 -13.28 9.37
N ARG A 366 -7.02 -13.96 10.46
CA ARG A 366 -6.10 -14.57 11.45
C ARG A 366 -5.18 -13.56 12.10
N PHE A 367 -5.72 -12.38 12.41
CA PHE A 367 -5.04 -11.33 13.16
C PHE A 367 -5.17 -11.58 14.66
N GLU A 368 -4.31 -12.42 15.21
CA GLU A 368 -4.35 -12.85 16.62
C GLU A 368 -4.34 -11.70 17.63
N GLU A 369 -3.54 -10.65 17.38
CA GLU A 369 -3.49 -9.46 18.22
C GLU A 369 -4.83 -8.70 18.20
N VAL A 370 -5.48 -8.59 17.03
CA VAL A 370 -6.79 -7.92 16.90
C VAL A 370 -7.86 -8.74 17.63
N LYS A 371 -7.84 -10.07 17.45
CA LYS A 371 -8.71 -11.01 18.18
C LYS A 371 -8.55 -10.86 19.69
N ALA A 372 -7.32 -10.85 20.19
CA ALA A 372 -7.01 -10.72 21.60
C ALA A 372 -7.45 -9.37 22.19
N ILE A 373 -7.17 -8.26 21.50
CA ILE A 373 -7.57 -6.91 21.94
C ILE A 373 -9.09 -6.78 22.00
N ALA A 374 -9.80 -7.27 20.98
CA ALA A 374 -11.26 -7.24 20.97
C ALA A 374 -11.86 -8.10 22.09
N LEU A 375 -11.33 -9.30 22.32
CA LEU A 375 -11.78 -10.16 23.41
C LEU A 375 -11.49 -9.57 24.79
N GLU A 376 -10.32 -8.91 24.97
CA GLU A 376 -10.01 -8.19 26.21
C GLU A 376 -11.03 -7.08 26.46
N ARG A 377 -11.33 -6.27 25.44
CA ARG A 377 -12.32 -5.19 25.55
C ARG A 377 -13.71 -5.74 25.90
N LEU A 378 -14.16 -6.80 25.24
CA LEU A 378 -15.42 -7.50 25.56
C LEU A 378 -15.50 -7.96 27.03
N ASN A 379 -14.36 -8.35 27.63
CA ASN A 379 -14.28 -8.81 29.02
C ASN A 379 -14.09 -7.69 30.07
N ARG A 380 -13.86 -6.45 29.63
CA ARG A 380 -13.70 -5.28 30.50
C ARG A 380 -14.98 -4.48 30.67
N GLN A 381 -15.97 -4.68 29.79
CA GLN A 381 -17.26 -4.02 29.90
C GLN A 381 -18.07 -4.63 31.06
N TYR A 382 -18.49 -3.79 32.00
CA TYR A 382 -19.28 -4.18 33.18
C TYR A 382 -20.79 -4.14 32.92
N ILE A 383 -21.23 -3.18 32.10
CA ILE A 383 -22.64 -2.99 31.74
C ILE A 383 -22.79 -2.79 30.23
N THR A 384 -23.95 -3.17 29.70
CA THR A 384 -24.35 -2.83 28.34
C THR A 384 -25.75 -2.24 28.32
N ARG A 385 -25.92 -1.20 27.49
CA ARG A 385 -27.22 -0.57 27.17
C ARG A 385 -27.56 -0.67 25.68
N GLU A 386 -26.75 -1.42 24.93
CA GLU A 386 -27.01 -1.76 23.53
C GLU A 386 -28.11 -2.82 23.43
N ASP A 387 -28.59 -3.05 22.21
CA ASP A 387 -29.50 -4.16 21.91
C ASP A 387 -28.77 -5.52 22.00
N PRO A 388 -28.98 -6.31 23.07
CA PRO A 388 -28.27 -7.57 23.28
C PRO A 388 -28.65 -8.63 22.24
N VAL A 389 -29.84 -8.54 21.62
CA VAL A 389 -30.24 -9.49 20.57
C VAL A 389 -29.43 -9.26 19.30
N SER A 390 -29.13 -8.00 18.98
CA SER A 390 -28.27 -7.66 17.84
C SER A 390 -26.83 -8.13 18.04
N VAL A 391 -26.30 -8.03 19.27
CA VAL A 391 -24.97 -8.56 19.63
C VAL A 391 -24.94 -10.09 19.49
N LEU A 392 -25.91 -10.80 20.07
CA LEU A 392 -25.99 -12.27 19.94
C LEU A 392 -26.18 -12.70 18.49
N LYS A 393 -26.99 -11.98 17.72
CA LYS A 393 -27.13 -12.24 16.28
C LYS A 393 -25.79 -12.12 15.57
N ALA A 394 -25.01 -11.07 15.84
CA ALA A 394 -23.69 -10.90 15.23
C ALA A 394 -22.71 -12.02 15.61
N ILE A 395 -22.80 -12.57 16.83
CA ILE A 395 -21.97 -13.70 17.27
C ILE A 395 -22.35 -14.99 16.55
N TYR A 396 -23.65 -15.31 16.51
CA TYR A 396 -24.20 -16.59 16.06
C TYR A 396 -24.68 -16.60 14.60
N ASP A 397 -24.27 -15.60 13.81
CA ASP A 397 -24.72 -15.46 12.42
C ASP A 397 -24.19 -16.60 11.54
N TRP A 398 -25.12 -17.40 10.98
CA TRP A 398 -24.99 -18.46 9.96
C TRP A 398 -23.96 -19.60 10.16
N ALA A 399 -23.14 -19.56 11.21
CA ALA A 399 -22.15 -20.59 11.51
C ALA A 399 -21.92 -20.78 13.01
N ASP A 400 -21.24 -21.87 13.38
CA ASP A 400 -20.75 -22.04 14.75
C ASP A 400 -19.72 -20.94 15.08
N PRO A 401 -19.91 -20.18 16.17
CA PRO A 401 -18.99 -19.13 16.56
C PRO A 401 -17.62 -19.69 16.98
N ASP A 402 -16.57 -18.87 16.81
CA ASP A 402 -15.23 -19.15 17.34
C ASP A 402 -15.32 -19.52 18.85
N PRO A 403 -14.55 -20.52 19.32
CA PRO A 403 -14.66 -21.03 20.69
C PRO A 403 -14.57 -19.96 21.78
N ASP A 404 -13.72 -18.94 21.61
CA ASP A 404 -13.53 -17.89 22.62
C ASP A 404 -14.76 -16.97 22.67
N LEU A 405 -15.31 -16.62 21.51
CA LEU A 405 -16.51 -15.79 21.41
C LEU A 405 -17.75 -16.54 21.88
N ARG A 406 -17.83 -17.86 21.62
CA ARG A 406 -18.87 -18.74 22.16
C ARG A 406 -18.79 -18.84 23.68
N ALA A 407 -17.59 -19.00 24.22
CA ALA A 407 -17.38 -19.04 25.67
C ALA A 407 -17.80 -17.72 26.32
N TRP A 408 -17.43 -16.58 25.70
CA TRP A 408 -17.88 -15.26 26.14
C TRP A 408 -19.41 -15.13 26.08
N ALA A 409 -20.05 -15.54 24.99
CA ALA A 409 -21.51 -15.47 24.83
C ALA A 409 -22.26 -16.30 25.88
N LYS A 410 -21.78 -17.51 26.20
CA LYS A 410 -22.33 -18.32 27.28
C LYS A 410 -22.20 -17.63 28.64
N GLY A 411 -21.05 -17.03 28.92
CA GLY A 411 -20.84 -16.21 30.11
C GLY A 411 -21.76 -14.98 30.14
N PHE A 412 -22.04 -14.38 28.98
CA PHE A 412 -22.95 -13.25 28.85
C PHE A 412 -24.39 -13.65 29.20
N LEU A 413 -24.85 -14.83 28.76
CA LEU A 413 -26.19 -15.34 29.09
C LEU A 413 -26.35 -15.63 30.60
N THR A 414 -25.31 -16.14 31.26
CA THR A 414 -25.35 -16.46 32.69
C THR A 414 -25.08 -15.26 33.61
N LYS A 415 -24.55 -14.16 33.09
CA LYS A 415 -24.17 -13.00 33.92
C LYS A 415 -25.40 -12.39 34.60
N GLY A 416 -25.30 -12.24 35.91
CA GLY A 416 -26.20 -11.43 36.74
C GLY A 416 -25.44 -10.27 37.39
N PRO A 417 -26.15 -9.28 37.97
CA PRO A 417 -25.52 -8.29 38.83
C PRO A 417 -24.82 -9.03 39.98
N GLU A 418 -23.52 -8.84 40.11
CA GLU A 418 -22.80 -9.29 41.30
C GLU A 418 -23.36 -8.50 42.49
N GLY A 419 -23.95 -9.22 43.45
CA GLY A 419 -24.25 -8.63 44.74
C GLY A 419 -22.95 -8.39 45.47
N ASP A 420 -22.70 -7.14 45.86
CA ASP A 420 -21.70 -6.76 46.87
C ASP A 420 -21.97 -7.53 48.16
N TRP A 421 -21.48 -8.75 48.30
CA TRP A 421 -21.48 -9.48 49.57
C TRP A 421 -20.30 -10.45 49.61
N LEU A 422 -19.20 -10.00 50.24
CA LEU A 422 -18.63 -10.56 51.47
C LEU A 422 -17.27 -9.90 51.76
N ASP A 423 -17.28 -8.79 52.50
CA ASP A 423 -16.27 -8.60 53.56
C ASP A 423 -16.91 -9.18 54.84
N PRO A 424 -16.50 -10.37 55.31
CA PRO A 424 -17.07 -10.99 56.50
C PRO A 424 -16.42 -10.35 57.73
N GLY A 425 -16.84 -9.13 58.08
CA GLY A 425 -16.25 -8.45 59.22
C GLY A 425 -16.85 -7.09 59.54
N MET A 426 -18.11 -7.05 60.01
CA MET A 426 -18.56 -6.17 61.11
C MET A 426 -20.06 -6.30 61.28
N GLY A 427 -20.46 -6.84 62.43
CA GLY A 427 -21.86 -7.02 62.78
C GLY A 427 -22.51 -5.77 63.36
N VAL A 428 -23.84 -5.89 63.40
CA VAL A 428 -24.79 -5.30 64.36
C VAL A 428 -25.21 -3.84 64.14
N GLY A 429 -26.47 -3.65 63.75
CA GLY A 429 -27.18 -2.41 64.07
C GLY A 429 -28.43 -2.09 63.25
N MET A 430 -29.60 -2.53 63.75
CA MET A 430 -30.87 -1.79 63.74
C MET A 430 -31.50 -1.33 62.41
N GLY A 431 -32.54 -2.07 61.99
CA GLY A 431 -33.91 -1.55 61.83
C GLY A 431 -34.17 -0.37 60.90
N GLY A 432 -34.67 -0.65 59.69
CA GLY A 432 -35.37 0.34 58.87
C GLY A 432 -35.78 -0.19 57.50
N ALA A 433 -37.09 -0.32 57.27
CA ALA A 433 -37.78 -0.48 55.99
C ALA A 433 -37.21 -1.52 54.99
N VAL A 434 -37.81 -2.71 54.97
CA VAL A 434 -37.66 -3.71 53.90
C VAL A 434 -38.33 -3.19 52.63
N GLY A 435 -37.67 -2.27 51.92
CA GLY A 435 -37.88 -2.09 50.49
C GLY A 435 -37.33 -3.35 49.81
N ARG A 436 -38.14 -4.03 48.99
CA ARG A 436 -37.69 -5.14 48.15
C ARG A 436 -36.43 -4.70 47.38
N MET A 437 -35.24 -5.16 47.79
CA MET A 437 -34.10 -5.23 46.89
C MET A 437 -34.51 -6.21 45.80
N GLN A 438 -35.00 -5.69 44.68
CA GLN A 438 -35.23 -6.50 43.50
C GLN A 438 -33.85 -6.97 43.02
N TYR A 439 -33.50 -8.20 43.34
CA TYR A 439 -32.36 -8.88 42.71
C TYR A 439 -32.59 -8.81 41.21
N GLU A 440 -31.80 -7.98 40.53
CA GLU A 440 -31.91 -7.85 39.09
C GLU A 440 -31.50 -9.21 38.46
N PRO A 441 -32.34 -9.79 37.58
CA PRO A 441 -32.16 -11.17 37.16
C PRO A 441 -30.98 -11.34 36.19
N PRO A 442 -30.50 -12.59 35.97
CA PRO A 442 -29.49 -12.87 34.94
C PRO A 442 -29.91 -12.43 33.54
N ASN A 443 -28.94 -12.20 32.68
CA ASN A 443 -29.16 -11.73 31.31
C ASN A 443 -30.08 -12.64 30.50
N LEU A 444 -29.98 -13.97 30.61
CA LEU A 444 -30.90 -14.88 29.92
C LEU A 444 -32.36 -14.65 30.33
N VAL A 445 -32.61 -14.46 31.63
CA VAL A 445 -33.96 -14.20 32.15
C VAL A 445 -34.47 -12.85 31.65
N LYS A 446 -33.60 -11.84 31.59
CA LYS A 446 -33.91 -10.52 31.01
C LYS A 446 -34.31 -10.60 29.54
N LEU A 447 -33.64 -11.44 28.76
CA LEU A 447 -33.95 -11.68 27.35
C LEU A 447 -35.28 -12.43 27.19
N ASP A 448 -35.64 -13.31 28.12
CA ASP A 448 -36.90 -14.05 28.15
C ASP A 448 -38.09 -13.23 28.72
N GLN A 449 -37.85 -12.08 29.35
CA GLN A 449 -38.85 -11.16 29.90
C GLN A 449 -39.31 -10.10 28.89
N ASP A 450 -40.49 -9.48 29.12
CA ASP A 450 -41.13 -8.51 28.22
C ASP A 450 -40.45 -7.11 28.23
N MET A 451 -39.12 -7.04 28.24
CA MET A 451 -38.35 -5.81 28.04
C MET A 451 -38.19 -5.41 26.55
N GLY A 452 -39.08 -5.92 25.68
CA GLY A 452 -39.03 -5.68 24.22
C GLY A 452 -38.08 -6.59 23.44
N PHE A 453 -37.35 -7.50 24.09
CA PHE A 453 -36.42 -8.42 23.43
C PHE A 453 -36.98 -9.80 23.13
N LYS A 454 -37.92 -10.29 23.95
CA LYS A 454 -38.38 -11.68 24.00
C LYS A 454 -38.73 -12.30 22.64
N THR A 455 -39.56 -11.64 21.84
CA THR A 455 -39.94 -12.16 20.52
C THR A 455 -38.71 -12.29 19.62
N ARG A 456 -37.92 -11.22 19.48
CA ARG A 456 -36.71 -11.20 18.64
C ARG A 456 -35.65 -12.20 19.11
N PHE A 457 -35.53 -12.38 20.43
CA PHE A 457 -34.60 -13.35 21.01
C PHE A 457 -35.04 -14.79 20.73
N ARG A 458 -36.34 -15.10 20.86
CA ARG A 458 -36.88 -16.42 20.51
C ARG A 458 -36.71 -16.73 19.03
N ASP A 459 -37.01 -15.77 18.16
CA ASP A 459 -36.81 -15.91 16.71
C ASP A 459 -35.32 -16.22 16.41
N LEU A 460 -34.39 -15.54 17.08
CA LEU A 460 -32.96 -15.79 16.92
C LEU A 460 -32.54 -17.19 17.42
N VAL A 461 -33.07 -17.62 18.57
CA VAL A 461 -32.83 -18.96 19.13
C VAL A 461 -33.37 -20.06 18.21
N GLU A 462 -34.53 -19.86 17.59
CA GLU A 462 -35.11 -20.80 16.62
C GLU A 462 -34.28 -20.87 15.34
N CYS A 463 -33.71 -19.74 14.90
CA CYS A 463 -32.91 -19.68 13.68
C CYS A 463 -31.45 -20.16 13.86
N SER A 464 -30.92 -20.24 15.09
CA SER A 464 -29.53 -20.64 15.35
C SER A 464 -29.44 -21.86 16.26
N SER A 465 -29.09 -23.02 15.68
CA SER A 465 -28.92 -24.28 16.42
C SER A 465 -27.84 -24.17 17.52
N ALA A 466 -26.76 -23.43 17.25
CA ALA A 466 -25.68 -23.22 18.21
C ALA A 466 -26.15 -22.40 19.42
N LEU A 467 -26.87 -21.30 19.19
CA LEU A 467 -27.46 -20.50 20.26
C LEU A 467 -28.53 -21.29 21.01
N HIS A 468 -29.36 -22.06 20.32
CA HIS A 468 -30.37 -22.92 20.95
C HIS A 468 -29.76 -23.89 21.96
N ILE A 469 -28.70 -24.60 21.56
CA ILE A 469 -27.96 -25.51 22.45
C ILE A 469 -27.38 -24.76 23.64
N ASP A 470 -26.80 -23.59 23.43
CA ASP A 470 -26.18 -22.80 24.50
C ASP A 470 -27.23 -22.28 25.48
N VAL A 471 -28.39 -21.81 25.01
CA VAL A 471 -29.53 -21.41 25.85
C VAL A 471 -30.09 -22.59 26.65
N LEU A 472 -30.27 -23.77 26.02
CA LEU A 472 -30.73 -24.97 26.71
C LEU A 472 -29.77 -25.43 27.81
N LYS A 473 -28.45 -25.26 27.62
CA LYS A 473 -27.44 -25.60 28.63
C LYS A 473 -27.34 -24.59 29.77
N THR A 474 -27.79 -23.35 29.52
CA THR A 474 -27.78 -22.27 30.52
C THR A 474 -29.04 -22.28 31.40
N ARG A 475 -30.16 -22.80 30.89
CA ARG A 475 -31.36 -23.10 31.68
C ARG A 475 -31.14 -24.32 32.57
#